data_AF-A0AAV8WKN0-F1
#
_entry.id   AF-A0AAV8WKN0-F1
#
_cell.length_a   1.000
_cell.length_b   1.000
_cell.length_c   1.000
_cell.angle_alpha   90.00
_cell.angle_beta   90.00
_cell.angle_gamma   90.00
#
_symmetry.space_group_name_H-M   'P 1'
#
loop_
_entity.id
_entity.type
_entity.pdbx_description
1 polymer ?
#
loop_
_entity_poly.entity_id
_entity_poly.type
_entity_poly.pdbx_seq_one_letter_code
_entity_poly.pdbx_strand_id
1 'polypeptide(L)' 'MLPPTEFKTYAPITHIDYSRQKETLQTGSIIMRIEFETEQPTSTETTAYCLILHEKHFTYNPLTKIVRQL' A
#
# COMPACT_ATOMS: atom_id res chain seq x y z
N MET A 1 -15.19 8.68 -15.21
CA MET A 1 -14.41 7.47 -14.87
C MET A 1 -13.61 7.11 -16.12
N LEU A 2 -12.28 7.06 -16.04
CA LEU A 2 -11.43 6.82 -17.22
C LEU A 2 -11.67 5.41 -17.78
N PRO A 3 -11.74 5.23 -19.11
CA PRO A 3 -11.78 3.89 -19.70
C PRO A 3 -10.46 3.14 -19.42
N PRO A 4 -10.50 1.79 -19.31
CA PRO A 4 -9.32 0.99 -18.93
C PRO A 4 -8.08 1.22 -19.80
N THR A 5 -8.29 1.56 -21.08
CA THR A 5 -7.25 1.87 -22.06
C THR A 5 -6.50 3.15 -21.77
N GLU A 6 -7.18 4.14 -21.20
CA GLU A 6 -6.63 5.47 -20.88
C GLU A 6 -6.03 5.53 -19.48
N PHE A 7 -6.42 4.62 -18.59
CA PHE A 7 -5.94 4.58 -17.22
C PHE A 7 -4.41 4.49 -17.12
N LYS A 8 -3.79 3.69 -18.00
CA LYS A 8 -2.32 3.54 -18.03
C LYS A 8 -1.58 4.85 -18.36
N THR A 9 -2.21 5.73 -19.13
CA THR A 9 -1.61 6.98 -19.61
C THR A 9 -1.83 8.11 -18.62
N TYR A 10 -3.02 8.19 -18.03
CA TYR A 10 -3.45 9.35 -17.23
C TYR A 10 -3.51 9.11 -15.73
N ALA A 11 -3.45 7.85 -15.30
CA ALA A 11 -3.50 7.46 -13.89
C ALA A 11 -2.52 6.30 -13.62
N PRO A 12 -1.21 6.54 -13.72
CA PRO A 12 -0.22 5.51 -13.43
C PRO A 12 -0.40 5.00 -11.99
N ILE A 13 -0.74 3.72 -11.85
CA ILE A 13 -0.81 3.05 -10.55
C ILE A 13 0.59 2.58 -10.19
N THR A 14 1.17 3.16 -9.15
CA THR A 14 2.39 2.64 -8.54
C THR A 14 2.01 1.58 -7.51
N HIS A 15 2.50 0.35 -7.69
CA HIS A 15 2.31 -0.74 -6.74
C HIS A 15 3.56 -0.90 -5.87
N ILE A 16 3.39 -0.89 -4.54
CA ILE A 16 4.45 -1.12 -3.57
C ILE A 16 4.16 -2.43 -2.85
N ASP A 17 4.95 -3.46 -3.13
CA ASP A 17 4.82 -4.77 -2.48
C ASP A 17 5.58 -4.79 -1.15
N TYR A 18 4.84 -4.94 -0.05
CA TYR A 18 5.38 -5.05 1.32
C TYR A 18 5.28 -6.48 1.90
N SER A 19 4.94 -7.50 1.09
CA SER A 19 4.73 -8.89 1.53
C SER A 19 5.89 -9.51 2.31
N ARG A 20 7.14 -9.06 2.07
CA ARG A 20 8.37 -9.59 2.69
C ARG A 20 8.96 -8.71 3.80
N GLN A 21 8.24 -7.71 4.27
CA GLN A 21 8.80 -6.78 5.25
C GLN A 21 9.20 -7.43 6.59
N LYS A 22 8.55 -8.55 6.93
CA LYS A 22 8.84 -9.30 8.16
C LYS A 22 10.09 -10.20 8.07
N GLU A 23 10.72 -10.33 6.90
CA GLU A 23 11.96 -11.09 6.76
C GLU A 23 13.16 -10.37 7.42
N THR A 24 13.05 -9.05 7.63
CA THR A 24 14.02 -8.26 8.38
C THR A 24 13.59 -8.12 9.83
N LEU A 25 14.47 -8.50 10.77
CA LEU A 25 14.32 -8.46 12.23
C LEU A 25 14.16 -7.04 12.84
N GLN A 26 13.76 -6.03 12.05
CA GLN A 26 13.54 -4.69 12.55
C GLN A 26 12.17 -4.62 13.25
N THR A 27 12.17 -4.78 14.56
CA THR A 27 11.00 -4.63 15.45
C THR A 27 10.54 -3.17 15.62
N GLY A 28 10.88 -2.29 14.68
CA GLY A 28 10.52 -0.87 14.69
C GLY A 28 9.20 -0.61 13.95
N SER A 29 8.54 0.49 14.27
CA SER A 29 7.37 0.96 13.52
C SER A 29 7.74 1.15 12.05
N ILE A 30 7.00 0.51 11.17
CA ILE A 30 7.15 0.66 9.73
C ILE A 30 6.48 1.98 9.35
N ILE A 31 7.28 3.00 9.05
CA ILE A 31 6.78 4.27 8.54
C ILE A 31 6.88 4.22 7.02
N MET A 32 5.73 4.13 6.33
CA MET A 32 5.66 4.37 4.89
C MET A 32 5.59 5.89 4.67
N ARG A 33 6.58 6.44 3.97
CA ARG A 33 6.60 7.84 3.52
C ARG A 33 6.68 7.85 2.00
N ILE A 34 5.73 8.52 1.37
CA ILE A 34 5.67 8.71 -0.07
C ILE A 34 5.90 10.19 -0.34
N GLU A 35 6.90 10.50 -1.15
CA GLU A 35 7.21 11.86 -1.58
C GLU A 35 7.12 11.92 -3.10
N PHE A 36 6.51 13.00 -3.59
CA PHE A 36 6.40 13.25 -5.02
C PHE A 36 7.18 14.52 -5.33
N GLU A 37 8.03 14.44 -6.34
CA GLU A 37 8.68 15.59 -6.94
C GLU A 37 8.11 15.79 -8.34
N THR A 38 7.82 17.03 -8.69
CA THR A 38 7.27 17.38 -10.00
C THR A 38 8.20 18.37 -10.69
N GLU A 39 8.48 18.14 -11.97
CA GLU A 39 9.30 19.06 -12.77
C GLU A 39 8.64 20.42 -12.96
N GLN A 40 7.30 20.46 -12.89
CA GLN A 40 6.49 21.66 -13.01
C GLN A 40 5.63 21.86 -11.75
N PRO A 41 5.24 23.11 -11.42
CA PRO A 41 4.33 23.38 -10.30
C PRO A 41 2.99 22.67 -10.47
N THR A 42 2.52 21.98 -9.43
CA THR A 42 1.17 21.42 -9.39
C THR A 42 0.13 22.53 -9.32
N SER A 43 -1.03 22.34 -9.97
CA SER A 43 -2.14 23.29 -9.85
C SER A 43 -2.73 23.27 -8.44
N THR A 44 -3.38 24.36 -8.04
CA THR A 44 -4.04 24.51 -6.73
C THR A 44 -5.14 23.48 -6.48
N GLU A 45 -5.64 22.81 -7.52
CA GLU A 45 -6.70 21.79 -7.46
C GLU A 45 -6.15 20.36 -7.58
N THR A 46 -4.84 20.17 -7.50
CA THR A 46 -4.21 18.84 -7.58
C THR A 46 -4.46 18.06 -6.30
N THR A 47 -5.08 16.88 -6.41
CA THR A 47 -5.28 15.95 -5.29
C THR A 47 -4.58 14.62 -5.57
N ALA A 48 -3.87 14.11 -4.58
CA ALA A 48 -3.29 12.77 -4.61
C ALA A 48 -4.16 11.79 -3.82
N TYR A 49 -4.37 10.59 -4.36
CA TYR A 49 -5.11 9.52 -3.69
C TYR A 49 -4.18 8.31 -3.50
N CYS A 50 -4.24 7.67 -2.34
CA CYS A 50 -3.50 6.45 -2.04
C CYS A 50 -4.45 5.37 -1.53
N LEU A 51 -4.33 4.16 -2.07
CA LEU A 51 -4.99 2.96 -1.56
C LEU A 51 -3.93 2.09 -0.89
N ILE A 52 -4.06 1.89 0.42
CA ILE A 52 -3.18 1.01 1.19
C ILE A 52 -3.87 -0.33 1.36
N LEU A 53 -3.34 -1.36 0.73
CA LEU A 53 -3.77 -2.75 0.91
C LEU A 53 -2.76 -3.45 1.82
N HIS A 54 -3.19 -3.77 3.05
CA HIS A 54 -2.34 -4.47 4.01
C HIS A 54 -2.86 -5.90 4.21
N GLU A 55 -2.12 -6.89 3.71
CA GLU A 55 -2.43 -8.30 3.95
C GLU A 55 -2.03 -8.69 5.38
N LYS A 56 -2.95 -9.34 6.11
CA LYS A 56 -2.65 -9.96 7.41
C LYS A 56 -3.00 -11.43 7.34
N HIS A 57 -2.04 -12.29 7.67
CA HIS A 57 -2.29 -13.71 7.83
C HIS A 57 -2.70 -14.01 9.26
N PHE A 58 -3.76 -14.80 9.42
CA PHE A 58 -4.24 -15.27 10.72
C PHE A 58 -4.33 -16.79 10.70
N THR A 59 -4.04 -17.39 11.85
CA THR A 59 -4.29 -18.81 12.11
C THR A 59 -5.38 -18.95 13.15
N TYR A 60 -6.34 -19.83 12.87
CA TYR A 60 -7.36 -20.23 13.81
C TYR A 60 -7.08 -21.64 14.31
N ASN A 61 -7.11 -21.84 15.63
CA ASN A 61 -7.01 -23.16 16.26
C ASN A 61 -8.41 -23.57 16.76
N PRO A 62 -9.08 -24.56 16.12
CA PRO A 62 -10.44 -24.96 16.51
C PRO A 62 -10.55 -25.55 17.91
N LEU A 63 -9.49 -26.23 18.38
CA LEU A 63 -9.49 -26.90 19.68
C LEU A 63 -9.43 -25.89 20.82
N THR A 64 -8.61 -24.84 20.67
CA THR A 64 -8.47 -23.78 21.68
C THR A 64 -9.37 -22.57 21.41
N LYS A 65 -9.99 -22.51 20.23
CA LYS A 65 -10.76 -21.38 19.69
C LYS A 65 -9.95 -20.07 19.61
N ILE A 66 -8.62 -20.17 19.56
CA ILE A 66 -7.73 -19.01 19.52
C ILE A 66 -7.49 -18.60 18.07
N VAL A 67 -7.57 -17.28 17.81
CA VAL A 67 -7.07 -16.65 16.58
C VAL A 67 -5.73 -15.99 16.88
N ARG A 68 -4.69 -16.28 16.09
CA ARG A 68 -3.38 -15.65 16.19
C ARG A 68 -3.01 -14.99 14.87
N GLN A 69 -2.47 -13.79 14.93
CA GLN A 69 -1.83 -13.18 13.77
C GLN A 69 -0.49 -13.89 13.52
N LEU A 70 -0.23 -14.30 12.28
CA LEU A 70 1.10 -14.70 11.81
C LEU A 70 1.95 -13.45 11.54
#